data_AF-A0AAV9B514-F1
#
_entry.id   AF-A0AAV9B514-F1
#
_cell.length_a   1.000
_cell.length_b   1.000
_cell.length_c   1.000
_cell.angle_alpha   90.00
_cell.angle_beta   90.00
_cell.angle_gamma   90.00
#
_symmetry.space_group_name_H-M   'P 1'
#
loop_
_entity.id
_entity.type
_entity.pdbx_description
1 polymer ?
#
loop_
_entity_poly.entity_id
_entity_poly.type
_entity_poly.pdbx_seq_one_letter_code
_entity_poly.pdbx_strand_id
1 'polypeptide(L)'
;MVLGTGAAILYFKNLETVPYTNRTRFILRSKSFEREFGQSQMELLKLERIEAEAEYIGMLLMASAGYDPHVAIRMNEQQWVNKGKPELEDPLSTHPSEKRMAQILSQDHVMEEALSMYREALLSQKKESPVWIFRLLQLF
;
A
#
# COMPACT_ATOMS: atom_id res chain seq x y z
N MET A 1 -7.80 4.39 -51.66
CA MET A 1 -8.69 3.28 -51.22
C MET A 1 -7.95 2.06 -50.64
N VAL A 2 -6.62 2.08 -50.43
CA VAL A 2 -5.86 0.88 -49.98
C VAL A 2 -5.79 0.76 -48.44
N LEU A 3 -5.91 1.86 -47.70
CA LEU A 3 -5.87 1.87 -46.23
C LEU A 3 -7.09 1.17 -45.58
N GLY A 4 -8.27 1.27 -46.19
CA GLY A 4 -9.50 0.69 -45.64
C GLY A 4 -9.55 -0.84 -45.71
N THR A 5 -8.96 -1.43 -46.75
CA THR A 5 -8.96 -2.88 -46.97
C THR A 5 -8.10 -3.61 -45.93
N GLY A 6 -6.95 -3.04 -45.58
CA GLY A 6 -6.07 -3.58 -44.54
C GLY A 6 -6.73 -3.57 -43.16
N ALA A 7 -7.39 -2.47 -42.80
CA ALA A 7 -8.12 -2.35 -41.53
C ALA A 7 -9.30 -3.33 -41.43
N ALA A 8 -10.05 -3.52 -42.53
CA ALA A 8 -11.13 -4.50 -42.57
C ALA A 8 -10.63 -5.94 -42.39
N ILE A 9 -9.53 -6.33 -43.07
CA ILE A 9 -8.94 -7.67 -42.92
C ILE A 9 -8.45 -7.90 -41.48
N LEU A 10 -7.81 -6.90 -40.88
CA LEU A 10 -7.35 -6.97 -39.49
C LEU A 10 -8.54 -7.09 -38.53
N TYR A 11 -9.60 -6.32 -38.77
CA TYR A 11 -10.85 -6.38 -38.01
C TYR A 11 -11.45 -7.79 -38.01
N PHE A 12 -11.74 -8.33 -39.20
CA PHE A 12 -12.39 -9.63 -39.32
C PHE A 12 -11.51 -10.81 -38.88
N LYS A 13 -10.17 -10.72 -39.03
CA LYS A 13 -9.25 -11.79 -38.60
C LYS A 13 -9.06 -11.88 -37.08
N ASN A 14 -9.30 -10.80 -36.36
CA ASN A 14 -9.04 -10.71 -34.92
C ASN A 14 -10.34 -10.72 -34.08
N LEU A 15 -11.48 -11.09 -34.65
CA LEU A 15 -12.73 -11.33 -33.93
C LEU A 15 -12.72 -12.73 -33.31
N GLU A 16 -12.71 -12.80 -31.98
CA GLU A 16 -12.92 -14.06 -31.26
C GLU A 16 -14.31 -14.06 -30.60
N THR A 17 -15.03 -15.19 -30.70
CA THR A 17 -16.32 -15.38 -30.04
C THR A 17 -16.10 -16.02 -28.68
N VAL A 18 -16.63 -15.40 -27.61
CA VAL A 18 -16.49 -15.90 -26.25
C VAL A 18 -17.46 -17.08 -26.02
N PRO A 19 -16.99 -18.26 -25.58
CA PRO A 19 -17.79 -19.50 -25.55
C PRO A 19 -18.98 -19.48 -24.59
N TYR A 20 -19.03 -18.52 -23.65
CA TYR A 20 -20.11 -18.42 -22.66
C TYR A 20 -21.12 -17.30 -22.94
N THR A 21 -20.72 -16.22 -23.61
CA THR A 21 -21.56 -15.03 -23.76
C THR A 21 -21.98 -14.78 -25.21
N ASN A 22 -21.44 -15.54 -26.18
CA ASN A 22 -21.66 -15.34 -27.62
C ASN A 22 -21.43 -13.90 -28.10
N ARG A 23 -20.72 -13.09 -27.31
CA ARG A 23 -20.29 -11.74 -27.69
C ARG A 23 -18.96 -11.86 -28.42
N THR A 24 -18.91 -11.31 -29.63
CA THR A 24 -17.67 -11.17 -30.40
C THR A 24 -16.84 -10.05 -29.81
N ARG A 25 -15.58 -10.33 -29.45
CA ARG A 25 -14.62 -9.30 -29.02
C ARG A 25 -13.47 -9.23 -30.03
N PHE A 26 -13.08 -8.02 -30.37
CA PHE A 26 -11.94 -7.75 -31.25
C PHE A 26 -10.65 -7.74 -30.41
N ILE A 27 -9.76 -8.70 -30.64
CA ILE A 27 -8.51 -8.88 -29.90
C ILE A 27 -7.32 -8.58 -30.82
N LEU A 28 -6.71 -7.41 -30.67
CA LEU A 28 -5.53 -7.04 -31.46
C LEU A 28 -4.22 -7.67 -30.97
N ARG A 29 -4.16 -8.16 -29.72
CA ARG A 29 -2.94 -8.66 -29.08
C ARG A 29 -2.84 -10.18 -29.14
N SER A 30 -1.63 -10.72 -29.13
CA SER A 30 -1.42 -12.17 -29.00
C SER A 30 -1.87 -12.64 -27.62
N LYS A 31 -2.46 -13.84 -27.55
CA LYS A 31 -2.86 -14.45 -26.27
C LYS A 31 -1.68 -14.63 -25.30
N SER A 32 -0.47 -14.81 -25.81
CA SER A 32 0.74 -14.89 -24.99
C SER A 32 1.03 -13.55 -24.32
N PHE A 33 1.00 -12.44 -25.07
CA PHE A 33 1.23 -11.12 -24.51
C PHE A 33 0.14 -10.72 -23.51
N GLU A 34 -1.14 -11.00 -23.79
CA GLU A 34 -2.22 -10.70 -22.84
C GLU A 34 -2.04 -11.41 -21.49
N ARG A 35 -1.56 -12.66 -21.53
CA ARG A 35 -1.28 -13.44 -20.32
C ARG A 35 -0.08 -12.91 -19.57
N GLU A 36 1.02 -12.65 -20.28
CA GLU A 36 2.24 -12.11 -19.69
C GLU A 36 2.01 -10.75 -19.05
N PHE A 37 1.35 -9.84 -19.78
CA PHE A 37 1.00 -8.51 -19.28
C PHE A 37 -0.04 -8.55 -18.15
N GLY A 38 -0.94 -9.53 -18.17
CA GLY A 38 -1.88 -9.78 -17.07
C GLY A 38 -1.18 -10.32 -15.82
N GLN A 39 -0.22 -11.23 -15.99
CA GLN A 39 0.56 -11.81 -14.91
C GLN A 39 1.47 -10.77 -14.26
N SER A 40 2.21 -9.99 -15.04
CA SER A 40 3.08 -8.94 -14.50
C SER A 40 2.29 -7.90 -13.70
N GLN A 41 1.16 -7.43 -14.22
CA GLN A 41 0.29 -6.52 -13.47
C GLN A 41 -0.29 -7.16 -12.21
N MET A 42 -0.69 -8.43 -12.27
CA MET A 42 -1.18 -9.15 -11.10
C MET A 42 -0.10 -9.30 -10.02
N GLU A 43 1.15 -9.54 -10.42
CA GLU A 43 2.29 -9.60 -9.49
C GLU A 43 2.57 -8.26 -8.84
N LEU A 44 2.57 -7.17 -9.62
CA LEU A 44 2.71 -5.82 -9.07
C LEU A 44 1.60 -5.49 -8.06
N LEU A 45 0.34 -5.80 -8.40
CA LEU A 45 -0.80 -5.58 -7.50
C LEU A 45 -0.73 -6.41 -6.21
N LYS A 46 -0.12 -7.60 -6.26
CA LYS A 46 0.09 -8.43 -5.06
C LYS A 46 1.15 -7.83 -4.14
N LEU A 47 2.26 -7.37 -4.72
CA LEU A 47 3.33 -6.73 -3.94
C LEU A 47 2.82 -5.47 -3.24
N GLU A 48 2.06 -4.61 -3.94
CA GLU A 48 1.45 -3.42 -3.35
C GLU A 48 0.54 -3.76 -2.15
N ARG A 49 -0.22 -4.86 -2.20
CA ARG A 49 -1.08 -5.27 -1.09
C ARG A 49 -0.28 -5.76 0.12
N ILE A 50 0.72 -6.61 -0.11
CA ILE A 50 1.55 -7.15 0.98
C ILE A 50 2.27 -6.03 1.72
N GLU A 51 2.78 -5.05 0.97
CA GLU A 51 3.44 -3.88 1.57
C GLU A 51 2.47 -3.01 2.38
N ALA A 52 1.28 -2.75 1.85
CA ALA A 52 0.26 -2.00 2.58
C ALA A 52 -0.17 -2.70 3.88
N GLU A 53 -0.30 -4.03 3.85
CA GLU A 53 -0.61 -4.84 5.04
C GLU A 53 0.54 -4.81 6.05
N ALA A 54 1.80 -4.94 5.59
CA ALA A 54 2.97 -4.89 6.44
C ALA A 54 3.11 -3.53 7.14
N GLU A 55 2.88 -2.43 6.42
CA GLU A 55 2.95 -1.08 6.98
C GLU A 55 1.84 -0.84 8.02
N TYR A 56 0.61 -1.27 7.74
CA TYR A 56 -0.49 -1.21 8.70
C TYR A 56 -0.15 -1.93 10.01
N ILE A 57 0.33 -3.17 9.92
CA ILE A 57 0.75 -3.95 11.10
C ILE A 57 1.92 -3.28 11.83
N GLY A 58 2.91 -2.77 11.08
CA GLY A 58 4.05 -2.06 11.65
C GLY A 58 3.64 -0.83 12.47
N MET A 59 2.68 -0.05 11.97
CA MET A 59 2.14 1.10 12.68
C MET A 59 1.43 0.69 13.98
N LEU A 60 0.54 -0.29 13.93
CA LEU A 60 -0.15 -0.79 15.13
C LEU A 60 0.84 -1.33 16.16
N LEU A 61 1.89 -2.01 15.72
CA LEU A 61 2.95 -2.52 16.59
C LEU A 61 3.70 -1.38 17.29
N MET A 62 4.10 -0.36 16.53
CA MET A 62 4.77 0.83 17.09
C MET A 62 3.87 1.57 18.09
N ALA A 63 2.59 1.73 17.75
CA ALA A 63 1.60 2.31 18.64
C ALA A 63 1.46 1.53 19.94
N SER A 64 1.37 0.19 19.85
CA SER A 64 1.27 -0.70 21.02
C SER A 64 2.50 -0.64 21.92
N ALA A 65 3.67 -0.36 21.35
CA ALA A 65 4.92 -0.15 22.08
C ALA A 65 5.03 1.26 22.70
N GLY A 66 4.04 2.12 22.48
CA GLY A 66 4.00 3.49 23.03
C GLY A 66 4.73 4.52 22.17
N TYR A 67 4.93 4.25 20.88
CA TYR A 67 5.41 5.26 19.92
C TYR A 67 4.22 6.00 19.28
N ASP A 68 4.37 7.30 19.04
CA ASP A 68 3.35 8.13 18.38
C ASP A 68 3.18 7.72 16.89
N PRO A 69 2.01 7.24 16.46
CA PRO A 69 1.75 6.80 15.08
C PRO A 69 2.03 7.87 14.01
N HIS A 70 1.93 9.16 14.35
CA HIS A 70 2.20 10.24 13.40
C HIS A 70 3.67 10.37 13.00
N VAL A 71 4.58 9.81 13.81
CA VAL A 71 6.02 9.87 13.53
C VAL A 71 6.34 9.10 12.25
N ALA A 72 5.66 7.97 11.99
CA ALA A 72 5.85 7.17 10.77
C ALA A 72 5.51 7.98 9.51
N ILE A 73 4.37 8.69 9.52
CA ILE A 73 3.94 9.53 8.39
C ILE A 73 4.91 10.70 8.19
N ARG A 74 5.25 11.41 9.27
CA ARG A 74 6.15 12.58 9.21
C ARG A 74 7.56 12.22 8.76
N MET A 75 8.08 11.07 9.19
CA MET A 75 9.41 10.59 8.78
C MET A 75 9.47 10.35 7.27
N ASN A 76 8.41 9.78 6.70
CA ASN A 76 8.29 9.57 5.27
C ASN A 76 8.20 10.89 4.49
N GLU A 77 7.37 11.85 4.94
CA GLU A 77 7.29 13.20 4.35
C GLU A 77 8.64 13.91 4.35
N GLN A 78 9.40 13.82 5.44
CA GLN A 78 10.72 14.44 5.57
C GLN A 78 11.79 13.75 4.71
N GLN A 79 11.75 12.42 4.61
CA GLN A 79 12.64 11.66 3.73
C GLN A 79 12.42 12.05 2.26
N TRP A 80 11.18 12.33 1.87
CA TRP A 80 10.82 12.85 0.55
C TRP A 80 11.40 14.23 0.26
N VAL A 81 11.25 15.17 1.20
CA VAL A 81 11.79 16.54 1.05
C VAL A 81 13.32 16.51 0.93
N ASN A 82 13.97 15.64 1.69
CA ASN A 82 15.43 15.53 1.73
C ASN A 82 16.03 14.79 0.51
N LYS A 83 15.29 13.85 -0.12
CA LYS A 83 15.78 13.08 -1.27
C LYS A 83 15.85 13.86 -2.59
N GLY A 84 15.34 15.11 -2.65
CA GLY A 84 15.60 16.08 -3.72
C GLY A 84 15.74 15.54 -5.16
N LYS A 85 14.61 15.50 -5.90
CA LYS A 85 14.41 15.01 -7.28
C LYS A 85 14.29 13.47 -7.45
N PRO A 86 13.43 12.99 -8.36
CA PRO A 86 13.27 11.56 -8.65
C PRO A 86 14.40 11.11 -9.57
N GLU A 87 15.63 11.08 -9.05
CA GLU A 87 16.79 10.61 -9.78
C GLU A 87 17.10 9.20 -9.30
N LEU A 88 16.63 8.25 -10.10
CA LEU A 88 16.69 6.80 -9.91
C LEU A 88 15.86 6.29 -8.73
N GLU A 89 14.63 5.87 -9.04
CA GLU A 89 14.05 4.72 -8.36
C GLU A 89 15.12 3.63 -8.36
N ASP A 90 15.65 3.30 -7.18
CA ASP A 90 16.66 2.27 -7.02
C ASP A 90 16.08 0.99 -7.64
N PRO A 91 16.70 0.41 -8.70
CA PRO A 91 16.21 -0.82 -9.32
C PRO A 91 16.21 -2.01 -8.34
N LEU A 92 16.81 -1.84 -7.16
CA LEU A 92 16.80 -2.77 -6.03
C LEU A 92 15.87 -2.36 -4.88
N SER A 93 15.11 -1.27 -5.01
CA SER A 93 14.05 -0.96 -4.05
C SER A 93 12.97 -2.02 -4.20
N THR A 94 13.00 -3.00 -3.31
CA THR A 94 11.97 -4.04 -3.17
C THR A 94 10.63 -3.49 -2.65
N HIS A 95 10.55 -2.17 -2.45
CA HIS A 95 9.41 -1.45 -1.89
C HIS A 95 8.86 -0.44 -2.91
N PRO A 96 7.62 -0.65 -3.42
CA PRO A 96 6.90 0.33 -4.22
C PRO A 96 6.60 1.66 -3.50
N SER A 97 6.11 2.65 -4.25
CA SER A 97 6.25 4.07 -3.91
C SER A 97 5.78 4.45 -2.49
N GLU A 98 6.70 5.02 -1.71
CA GLU A 98 6.53 5.65 -0.39
C GLU A 98 5.32 6.62 -0.31
N LYS A 99 4.91 7.20 -1.45
CA LYS A 99 3.76 8.12 -1.57
C LYS A 99 2.40 7.45 -1.34
N ARG A 100 2.25 6.20 -1.81
CA ARG A 100 1.00 5.44 -1.67
C ARG A 100 0.83 4.94 -0.23
N MET A 101 1.95 4.62 0.42
CA MET A 101 2.05 4.27 1.83
C MET A 101 1.54 5.40 2.74
N ALA A 102 2.05 6.63 2.57
CA ALA A 102 1.58 7.78 3.35
C ALA A 102 0.07 8.04 3.16
N GLN A 103 -0.49 7.80 1.97
CA GLN A 103 -1.93 7.96 1.72
C GLN A 103 -2.77 6.88 2.41
N ILE A 104 -2.33 5.62 2.38
CA ILE A 104 -3.05 4.51 3.03
C ILE A 104 -3.01 4.71 4.55
N LEU A 105 -1.86 5.08 5.09
CA LEU A 105 -1.68 5.32 6.52
C LEU A 105 -2.36 6.59 7.02
N SER A 106 -2.50 7.61 6.17
CA SER A 106 -3.28 8.82 6.48
C SER A 106 -4.79 8.59 6.44
N GLN A 107 -5.26 7.37 6.13
CA GLN A 107 -6.70 7.10 6.21
C GLN A 107 -7.16 7.15 7.67
N ASP A 108 -8.23 7.92 7.91
CA ASP A 108 -8.73 8.23 9.25
C ASP A 108 -8.93 6.99 10.13
N HIS A 109 -9.44 5.89 9.57
CA HIS A 109 -9.73 4.68 10.33
C HIS A 109 -8.48 3.95 10.85
N VAL A 110 -7.41 3.88 10.04
CA VAL A 110 -6.14 3.25 10.44
C VAL A 110 -5.47 4.08 11.53
N MET A 111 -5.46 5.40 11.33
CA MET A 111 -4.86 6.34 12.27
C MET A 111 -5.61 6.33 13.61
N GLU A 112 -6.94 6.29 13.59
CA GLU A 112 -7.75 6.22 14.80
C GLU A 112 -7.49 4.93 15.58
N GLU A 113 -7.40 3.79 14.90
CA GLU A 113 -7.06 2.51 15.51
C GLU A 113 -5.68 2.54 16.16
N ALA A 114 -4.65 2.98 15.42
CA ALA A 114 -3.30 3.13 15.95
C ALA A 114 -3.26 4.07 17.16
N LEU A 115 -3.95 5.21 17.10
CA LEU A 115 -4.00 6.15 18.21
C LEU A 115 -4.71 5.60 19.44
N SER A 116 -5.72 4.73 19.25
CA SER A 116 -6.39 4.06 20.36
C SER A 116 -5.41 3.14 21.11
N MET A 117 -4.64 2.32 20.38
CA MET A 117 -3.61 1.44 20.95
C MET A 117 -2.49 2.23 21.63
N TYR A 118 -2.04 3.33 21.02
CA TYR A 118 -1.04 4.23 21.60
C TYR A 118 -1.50 4.80 22.95
N ARG A 119 -2.75 5.26 23.04
CA ARG A 119 -3.33 5.77 24.29
C ARG A 119 -3.41 4.67 25.36
N GLU A 120 -3.83 3.48 24.98
CA GLU A 120 -3.88 2.32 25.89
C GLU A 120 -2.50 1.93 26.42
N ALA A 121 -1.48 1.94 25.56
CA ALA A 121 -0.09 1.68 25.95
C ALA A 121 0.40 2.70 26.99
N LEU A 122 0.13 4.00 26.78
CA LEU A 122 0.47 5.06 27.72
C LEU A 122 -0.24 4.90 29.08
N LEU A 123 -1.53 4.55 29.07
CA LEU A 123 -2.30 4.30 30.29
C LEU A 123 -1.76 3.11 31.07
N SER A 124 -1.38 2.04 30.35
CA SER A 124 -0.79 0.84 30.94
C SER A 124 0.57 1.14 31.57
N GLN A 125 1.43 1.89 30.90
CA GLN A 125 2.72 2.35 31.44
C GLN A 125 2.53 3.23 32.69
N LYS A 126 1.52 4.10 32.72
CA LYS A 126 1.20 4.93 33.88
C LYS A 126 0.68 4.12 35.06
N LYS A 127 -0.04 3.03 34.82
CA LYS A 127 -0.56 2.12 35.85
C LYS A 127 0.55 1.28 36.50
N GLU A 128 1.56 0.90 35.72
CA GLU A 128 2.77 0.20 36.18
C GLU A 128 3.71 1.12 36.98
N SER A 129 3.59 2.45 36.80
CA SER A 129 4.36 3.39 37.63
C SER A 129 3.98 3.22 39.11
N PRO A 130 4.95 3.12 40.03
CA PRO A 130 4.67 2.76 41.41
C PRO A 130 4.12 3.95 42.19
N VAL A 131 2.88 4.34 41.89
CA VAL A 131 2.11 5.37 42.62
C VAL A 131 1.96 4.95 44.10
N TRP A 132 2.01 3.65 44.39
CA TRP A 132 2.05 3.11 45.76
C TRP A 132 3.27 3.56 46.57
N ILE A 133 4.43 3.82 45.94
CA ILE A 133 5.63 4.32 46.64
C ILE A 133 5.37 5.73 47.18
N PHE A 134 4.74 6.60 46.38
CA PHE A 134 4.34 7.94 46.82
C PHE A 134 3.24 7.90 47.88
N ARG A 135 2.33 6.92 47.83
CA ARG A 135 1.26 6.75 48.81
C ARG A 135 1.76 6.20 50.16
N LEU A 136 2.79 5.35 50.15
CA LEU A 136 3.47 4.88 51.36
C LEU A 136 4.26 5.99 52.04
N LEU A 137 4.89 6.89 51.28
CA LEU A 137 5.64 8.03 51.84
C LEU A 137 4.75 9.11 52.50
N GLN A 138 3.44 9.10 52.27
CA GLN A 138 2.49 9.99 52.95
C GLN A 138 1.87 9.37 54.22
N LEU A 139 2.21 8.11 54.52
CA LEU A 139 1.72 7.37 55.69
C LEU A 139 2.76 7.25 56.82
N PHE A 140 3.94 7.86 56.65
CA PHE A 140 4.98 8.03 57.67
C PHE A 140 5.34 9.51 57.80
#